data_AF-A0A7V4BTA5-F1
#
_entry.id   AF-A0A7V4BTA5-F1
#
_cell.length_a   1.000
_cell.length_b   1.000
_cell.length_c   1.000
_cell.angle_alpha   90.00
_cell.angle_beta   90.00
_cell.angle_gamma   90.00
#
_symmetry.space_group_name_H-M   'P 1'
#
loop_
_entity.id
_entity.type
_entity.pdbx_description
1 polymer ?
#
loop_
_entity_poly.entity_id
_entity_poly.type
_entity_poly.pdbx_seq_one_letter_code
_entity_poly.pdbx_strand_id
1 'polypeptide(L)'
;MEQHTAFVLLSGGQDSFVSMVWALKNFRAVEAISIAYRQLHSKEIEYARKLAQKYGVQHFVYDIDNFFRQLTVSSLLEGHDHNRTHDLDTSLPASFVPNRNGTFLTIVATHAYRYRLPQIHLVTGVCQTDYSGYPDCRDYYIRTKALELSLGIDVPVYIHTPLMWKNKAETFLMAEEMG
;
A
#
# COMPACT_ATOMS: atom_id res chain seq x y z
N MET A 1 -15.36 1.16 16.99
CA MET A 1 -14.95 0.01 16.16
C MET A 1 -16.09 -0.34 15.23
N GLU A 2 -15.84 -0.25 13.93
CA GLU A 2 -16.69 -0.88 12.92
C GLU A 2 -16.67 -2.40 13.10
N GLN A 3 -17.79 -3.08 12.87
CA GLN A 3 -17.88 -4.55 12.99
C GLN A 3 -17.21 -5.30 11.82
N HIS A 4 -16.53 -4.58 10.93
CA HIS A 4 -15.98 -5.11 9.68
C HIS A 4 -14.50 -5.50 9.81
N THR A 5 -14.04 -6.29 8.83
CA THR A 5 -12.62 -6.62 8.62
C THR A 5 -11.98 -5.58 7.71
N ALA A 6 -10.79 -5.11 8.06
CA ALA A 6 -9.97 -4.25 7.23
C ALA A 6 -8.74 -4.99 6.67
N PHE A 7 -8.44 -4.74 5.40
CA PHE A 7 -7.29 -5.30 4.68
C PHE A 7 -6.26 -4.19 4.46
N VAL A 8 -5.13 -4.30 5.15
CA VAL A 8 -4.09 -3.26 5.22
C VAL A 8 -2.98 -3.58 4.25
N LEU A 9 -2.62 -2.63 3.38
CA LEU A 9 -1.40 -2.69 2.60
C LEU A 9 -0.20 -2.35 3.50
N LEU A 10 0.57 -3.38 3.91
CA LEU A 10 1.69 -3.26 4.83
C LEU A 10 3.01 -3.38 4.07
N SER A 11 3.86 -2.35 4.08
CA SER A 11 5.20 -2.41 3.45
C SER A 11 6.33 -2.66 4.45
N GLY A 12 6.08 -2.47 5.75
CA GLY A 12 7.12 -2.49 6.79
C GLY A 12 7.75 -1.12 7.05
N GLY A 13 7.38 -0.10 6.26
CA GLY A 13 7.72 1.30 6.53
C GLY A 13 6.76 1.96 7.53
N GLN A 14 7.20 3.07 8.12
CA GLN A 14 6.47 3.84 9.14
C GLN A 14 5.02 4.16 8.74
N ASP A 15 4.80 4.70 7.54
CA ASP A 15 3.47 5.15 7.10
C ASP A 15 2.47 3.97 7.03
N SER A 16 2.95 2.80 6.56
CA SER A 16 2.14 1.57 6.53
C SER A 16 1.90 0.99 7.92
N PHE A 17 2.87 1.13 8.84
CA PHE A 17 2.73 0.72 10.24
C PHE A 17 1.68 1.57 10.96
N VAL A 18 1.76 2.89 10.87
CA VAL A 18 0.76 3.82 11.45
C VAL A 18 -0.63 3.51 10.91
N SER A 19 -0.73 3.21 9.62
CA SER A 19 -2.01 2.82 8.99
C SER A 19 -2.56 1.50 9.51
N MET A 20 -1.69 0.51 9.77
CA MET A 20 -2.08 -0.77 10.39
C MET A 20 -2.58 -0.57 11.82
N VAL A 21 -1.87 0.22 12.64
CA VAL A 21 -2.30 0.48 14.02
C VAL A 21 -3.58 1.31 14.05
N TRP A 22 -3.74 2.27 13.13
CA TRP A 22 -5.01 2.96 12.95
C TRP A 22 -6.14 1.97 12.61
N ALA A 23 -5.91 1.00 11.72
CA ALA A 23 -6.91 -0.01 11.39
C ALA A 23 -7.28 -0.87 12.62
N LEU A 24 -6.30 -1.28 13.43
CA LEU A 24 -6.53 -2.06 14.65
C LEU A 24 -7.41 -1.33 15.69
N LYS A 25 -7.38 0.01 15.71
CA LYS A 25 -8.25 0.82 16.58
C LYS A 25 -9.67 0.99 16.01
N ASN A 26 -9.83 0.93 14.69
CA ASN A 26 -11.08 1.29 14.01
C ASN A 26 -11.92 0.08 13.57
N PHE A 27 -11.31 -1.09 13.37
CA PHE A 27 -11.97 -2.29 12.85
C PHE A 27 -11.92 -3.45 13.84
N ARG A 28 -12.91 -4.35 13.76
CA ARG A 28 -12.98 -5.55 14.61
C ARG A 28 -11.86 -6.55 14.29
N ALA A 29 -11.50 -6.66 13.02
CA ALA A 29 -10.46 -7.57 12.54
C ALA A 29 -9.59 -6.86 11.51
N VAL A 30 -8.30 -7.20 11.50
CA VAL A 30 -7.32 -6.63 10.58
C VAL A 30 -6.50 -7.76 9.99
N GLU A 31 -6.28 -7.68 8.68
CA GLU A 31 -5.38 -8.54 7.93
C GLU A 31 -4.40 -7.68 7.14
N ALA A 32 -3.12 -8.04 7.19
CA ALA A 32 -2.07 -7.33 6.48
C ALA A 32 -1.69 -8.06 5.19
N ILE A 33 -1.51 -7.30 4.12
CA ILE A 33 -1.02 -7.77 2.83
C ILE A 33 0.22 -6.96 2.47
N SER A 34 1.34 -7.64 2.25
CA SER A 34 2.53 -7.05 1.64
C SER A 34 2.66 -7.49 0.19
N ILE A 35 3.12 -6.57 -0.65
CA ILE A 35 3.46 -6.86 -2.03
C ILE A 35 4.99 -6.83 -2.15
N ALA A 36 5.58 -7.99 -2.39
CA ALA A 36 6.99 -8.12 -2.71
C ALA A 36 7.18 -7.92 -4.20
N TYR A 37 7.97 -6.92 -4.56
CA TYR A 37 8.39 -6.62 -5.93
C TYR A 37 9.76 -5.97 -5.80
N ARG A 38 10.71 -6.32 -6.68
CA ARG A 38 12.15 -5.96 -6.60
C ARG A 38 12.87 -6.62 -5.42
N GLN A 39 14.08 -7.15 -5.67
CA GLN A 39 14.92 -7.83 -4.65
C GLN A 39 15.33 -6.93 -3.46
N LEU A 40 15.22 -5.61 -3.58
CA LEU A 40 15.54 -4.63 -2.53
C LEU A 40 14.56 -4.65 -1.35
N HIS A 41 13.36 -5.21 -1.51
CA HIS A 41 12.31 -5.20 -0.47
C HIS A 41 12.40 -6.37 0.52
N SER A 42 13.44 -7.20 0.46
CA SER A 42 13.59 -8.36 1.37
C SER A 42 13.58 -7.96 2.85
N LYS A 43 14.27 -6.87 3.22
CA LYS A 43 14.30 -6.34 4.60
C LYS A 43 12.97 -5.71 5.02
N GLU A 44 12.34 -4.95 4.13
CA GLU A 44 11.05 -4.29 4.39
C GLU A 44 9.93 -5.33 4.64
N ILE A 45 9.90 -6.40 3.85
CA ILE A 45 8.97 -7.52 4.07
C ILE A 45 9.26 -8.25 5.38
N GLU A 46 10.54 -8.41 5.76
CA GLU A 46 10.89 -8.98 7.07
C GLU A 46 10.37 -8.11 8.22
N TYR A 47 10.51 -6.78 8.12
CA TYR A 47 9.93 -5.85 9.09
C TYR A 47 8.41 -5.92 9.11
N ALA A 48 7.75 -5.98 7.95
CA ALA A 48 6.30 -6.16 7.86
C ALA A 48 5.84 -7.44 8.58
N ARG A 49 6.54 -8.56 8.39
CA ARG A 49 6.26 -9.82 9.10
C ARG A 49 6.42 -9.68 10.61
N LYS A 50 7.51 -9.06 11.08
CA LYS A 50 7.76 -8.82 12.50
C LYS A 50 6.69 -7.92 13.12
N LEU A 51 6.28 -6.87 12.42
CA LEU A 51 5.21 -5.98 12.86
C LEU A 51 3.88 -6.73 12.94
N ALA A 52 3.47 -7.43 11.88
CA ALA A 52 2.22 -8.18 11.90
C ALA A 52 2.21 -9.23 13.03
N GLN A 53 3.32 -9.94 13.24
CA GLN A 53 3.46 -10.88 14.35
C GLN A 53 3.36 -10.19 15.72
N LYS A 54 4.05 -9.07 15.92
CA LYS A 54 4.02 -8.28 17.18
C LYS A 54 2.59 -7.87 17.55
N TYR A 55 1.76 -7.53 16.57
CA TYR A 55 0.39 -7.06 16.78
C TYR A 55 -0.68 -8.15 16.59
N GLY A 56 -0.29 -9.43 16.39
CA GLY A 56 -1.23 -10.54 16.22
C GLY A 56 -2.08 -10.46 14.95
N VAL A 57 -1.59 -9.79 13.91
CA VAL A 57 -2.28 -9.58 12.62
C VAL A 57 -1.88 -10.68 11.66
N GLN A 58 -2.87 -11.31 11.00
CA GLN A 58 -2.60 -12.26 9.94
C GLN A 58 -1.92 -11.56 8.75
N HIS A 59 -0.86 -12.13 8.21
CA HIS A 59 -0.02 -11.48 7.19
C HIS A 59 0.17 -12.36 5.96
N PHE A 60 -0.21 -11.82 4.80
CA PHE A 60 0.03 -12.42 3.49
C PHE A 60 1.08 -11.63 2.72
N VAL A 61 1.92 -12.34 1.97
CA VAL A 61 2.90 -11.73 1.08
C VAL A 61 2.66 -12.24 -0.35
N TYR A 62 2.42 -11.32 -1.27
CA TYR A 62 2.34 -11.61 -2.70
C TYR A 62 3.63 -11.19 -3.38
N ASP A 63 4.35 -12.15 -3.95
CA ASP A 63 5.49 -11.88 -4.81
C ASP A 63 5.01 -11.68 -6.25
N ILE A 64 5.22 -10.47 -6.76
CA ILE A 64 4.89 -10.09 -8.13
C ILE A 64 6.10 -9.53 -8.88
N ASP A 65 7.32 -9.79 -8.39
CA ASP A 65 8.56 -9.26 -8.97
C ASP A 65 8.66 -9.59 -10.47
N ASN A 66 8.50 -10.87 -10.82
CA ASN A 66 8.59 -11.32 -12.22
C ASN A 66 7.55 -10.63 -13.13
N PHE A 67 6.32 -10.46 -12.64
CA PHE A 67 5.26 -9.77 -13.39
C PHE A 67 5.60 -8.29 -13.62
N PHE A 68 6.08 -7.60 -12.59
CA PHE A 68 6.49 -6.19 -12.70
C PHE A 68 7.68 -6.00 -13.64
N ARG A 69 8.68 -6.87 -13.57
CA ARG A 69 9.85 -6.85 -14.46
C ARG A 69 9.48 -6.96 -15.94
N GLN A 70 8.41 -7.70 -16.28
CA GLN A 70 7.94 -7.85 -17.65
C GLN A 70 7.15 -6.63 -18.15
N LEU A 71 6.45 -5.92 -17.25
CA LEU A 71 5.62 -4.77 -17.61
C LEU A 71 6.41 -3.46 -17.75
N THR A 72 7.50 -3.31 -17.01
CA THR A 72 8.30 -2.09 -17.05
C THR A 72 9.34 -2.20 -18.15
N VAL A 73 9.20 -1.41 -19.21
CA VAL A 73 10.30 -1.12 -20.16
C VAL A 73 11.27 -0.21 -19.44
N SER A 74 12.10 -0.77 -18.58
CA SER A 74 13.15 0.02 -17.99
C SER A 74 14.34 -0.88 -17.77
N SER A 75 15.46 -0.40 -18.29
CA SER A 75 16.80 -0.94 -18.17
C SER A 75 17.29 -1.10 -16.70
N LEU A 76 16.39 -0.94 -15.71
CA LEU A 76 16.64 -0.85 -14.27
C LEU A 76 16.66 -2.18 -13.52
N LEU A 77 16.74 -3.27 -14.25
CA LEU A 77 17.06 -4.57 -13.69
C LEU A 77 18.58 -4.77 -13.56
N GLU A 78 19.38 -3.87 -14.14
CA GLU A 78 20.84 -3.85 -14.04
C GLU A 78 21.34 -2.46 -13.63
N GLY A 79 21.50 -2.19 -12.33
CA GLY A 79 22.27 -1.02 -11.88
C GLY A 79 21.80 -0.39 -10.58
N HIS A 80 22.69 -0.43 -9.59
CA HIS A 80 22.52 0.04 -8.20
C HIS A 80 22.47 1.58 -8.02
N ASP A 81 22.14 2.35 -9.06
CA ASP A 81 22.25 3.82 -8.99
C ASP A 81 20.88 4.51 -8.88
N HIS A 82 20.53 4.89 -7.65
CA HIS A 82 19.31 5.64 -7.32
C HIS A 82 19.32 7.09 -7.82
N ASN A 83 20.46 7.61 -8.29
CA ASN A 83 20.55 8.97 -8.86
C ASN A 83 20.18 9.01 -10.35
N ARG A 84 19.87 7.85 -10.96
CA ARG A 84 19.39 7.82 -12.34
C ARG A 84 17.95 8.31 -12.43
N THR A 85 17.68 9.03 -13.51
CA THR A 85 16.34 9.47 -13.90
C THR A 85 15.67 8.42 -14.78
N HIS A 86 14.34 8.39 -14.83
CA HIS A 86 13.58 7.43 -15.63
C HIS A 86 13.79 7.64 -17.14
N ASP A 87 13.92 6.53 -17.88
CA ASP A 87 14.29 6.53 -19.30
C ASP A 87 13.29 7.31 -20.20
N LEU A 88 12.01 7.32 -19.83
CA LEU A 88 10.94 8.01 -20.59
C LEU A 88 10.59 9.39 -20.03
N ASP A 89 11.00 9.71 -18.80
CA ASP A 89 10.67 10.98 -18.13
C ASP A 89 11.75 11.32 -17.12
N THR A 90 12.63 12.25 -17.47
CA THR A 90 13.79 12.58 -16.62
C THR A 90 13.41 13.27 -15.31
N SER A 91 12.15 13.69 -15.14
CA SER A 91 11.66 14.25 -13.87
C SER A 91 11.33 13.18 -12.83
N LEU A 92 11.24 11.91 -13.24
CA LEU A 92 10.89 10.79 -12.40
C LEU A 92 12.13 9.99 -12.00
N PRO A 93 12.14 9.38 -10.80
CA PRO A 93 13.22 8.49 -10.40
C PRO A 93 13.20 7.25 -11.28
N ALA A 94 14.36 6.67 -11.56
CA ALA A 94 14.43 5.48 -12.40
C ALA A 94 13.69 4.27 -11.77
N SER A 95 13.43 4.28 -10.46
CA SER A 95 12.54 3.33 -9.78
C SER A 95 11.04 3.51 -10.03
N PHE A 96 10.63 4.50 -10.83
CA PHE A 96 9.23 4.80 -11.08
C PHE A 96 8.54 3.66 -11.83
N VAL A 97 7.41 3.22 -11.30
CA VAL A 97 6.51 2.30 -11.97
C VAL A 97 5.16 2.98 -12.08
N PRO A 98 4.64 3.23 -13.31
CA PRO A 98 3.35 3.89 -13.48
C PRO A 98 2.23 3.13 -12.77
N ASN A 99 1.39 3.85 -12.03
CA ASN A 99 0.16 3.33 -11.40
C ASN A 99 0.35 2.11 -10.47
N ARG A 100 1.55 1.97 -9.88
CA ARG A 100 1.90 0.85 -9.01
C ARG A 100 0.93 0.68 -7.84
N ASN A 101 0.55 1.77 -7.17
CA ASN A 101 -0.36 1.69 -6.02
C ASN A 101 -1.75 1.22 -6.45
N GLY A 102 -2.16 1.54 -7.68
CA GLY A 102 -3.37 1.02 -8.29
C GLY A 102 -3.37 -0.49 -8.41
N THR A 103 -2.28 -1.06 -8.91
CA THR A 103 -2.10 -2.51 -9.00
C THR A 103 -2.16 -3.16 -7.62
N PHE A 104 -1.50 -2.56 -6.62
CA PHE A 104 -1.51 -3.10 -5.25
C PHE A 104 -2.90 -3.09 -4.65
N LEU A 105 -3.65 -1.99 -4.80
CA LEU A 105 -5.03 -1.89 -4.32
C LEU A 105 -5.93 -2.92 -5.01
N THR A 106 -5.75 -3.18 -6.30
CA THR A 106 -6.45 -4.27 -7.00
C THR A 106 -6.13 -5.63 -6.38
N ILE A 107 -4.86 -5.95 -6.14
CA ILE A 107 -4.46 -7.22 -5.54
C ILE A 107 -5.10 -7.40 -4.15
N VAL A 108 -5.07 -6.36 -3.32
CA VAL A 108 -5.66 -6.42 -1.97
C VAL A 108 -7.19 -6.56 -2.05
N ALA A 109 -7.87 -5.86 -2.95
CA ALA A 109 -9.31 -6.03 -3.15
C ALA A 109 -9.67 -7.45 -3.61
N THR A 110 -8.92 -8.01 -4.56
CA THR A 110 -9.10 -9.39 -5.03
C THR A 110 -8.80 -10.40 -3.92
N HIS A 111 -7.81 -10.13 -3.07
CA HIS A 111 -7.58 -10.93 -1.86
C HIS A 111 -8.83 -10.91 -0.98
N ALA A 112 -9.31 -9.71 -0.62
CA ALA A 112 -10.46 -9.50 0.27
C ALA A 112 -11.75 -10.16 -0.24
N TYR A 113 -11.94 -10.26 -1.55
CA TYR A 113 -13.15 -10.84 -2.16
C TYR A 113 -13.41 -12.30 -1.74
N ARG A 114 -12.38 -13.06 -1.36
CA ARG A 114 -12.53 -14.45 -0.89
C ARG A 114 -13.35 -14.58 0.39
N TYR A 115 -13.44 -13.52 1.18
CA TYR A 115 -14.15 -13.49 2.45
C TYR A 115 -15.67 -13.29 2.30
N ARG A 116 -16.17 -12.98 1.09
CA ARG A 116 -17.61 -12.83 0.79
C ARG A 116 -18.31 -11.84 1.73
N LEU A 117 -17.61 -10.77 2.11
CA LEU A 117 -18.15 -9.71 2.96
C LEU A 117 -19.11 -8.82 2.15
N PRO A 118 -20.15 -8.22 2.79
CA PRO A 118 -21.08 -7.31 2.11
C PRO A 118 -20.42 -5.99 1.69
N GLN A 119 -19.25 -5.67 2.25
CA GLN A 119 -18.42 -4.52 1.92
C GLN A 119 -16.95 -4.83 2.24
N ILE A 120 -16.03 -4.19 1.52
CA ILE A 120 -14.59 -4.39 1.64
C ILE A 120 -13.93 -3.08 2.08
N HIS A 121 -13.14 -3.14 3.16
CA HIS A 121 -12.38 -2.00 3.67
C HIS A 121 -10.89 -2.24 3.40
N LEU A 122 -10.30 -1.40 2.57
CA LEU A 122 -8.87 -1.38 2.29
C LEU A 122 -8.24 -0.24 3.07
N VAL A 123 -7.05 -0.44 3.62
CA VAL A 123 -6.29 0.61 4.31
C VAL A 123 -4.92 0.73 3.67
N THR A 124 -4.51 1.95 3.36
CA THR A 124 -3.20 2.22 2.76
C THR A 124 -2.59 3.50 3.31
N GLY A 125 -1.27 3.49 3.46
CA GLY A 125 -0.49 4.62 3.97
C GLY A 125 -0.12 5.67 2.92
N VAL A 126 -0.70 5.63 1.72
CA VAL A 126 -0.46 6.66 0.71
C VAL A 126 -0.86 8.04 1.23
N CYS A 127 -0.09 9.04 0.85
CA CYS A 127 -0.21 10.41 1.31
C CYS A 127 0.00 11.37 0.14
N GLN A 128 -0.79 12.45 0.07
CA GLN A 128 -0.66 13.48 -0.97
C GLN A 128 0.23 14.65 -0.53
N THR A 129 0.56 14.82 0.75
CA THR A 129 1.45 15.91 1.20
C THR A 129 2.93 15.57 1.01
N ASP A 130 3.27 14.29 0.96
CA ASP A 130 4.64 13.75 0.83
C ASP A 130 4.80 12.91 -0.46
N TYR A 131 3.94 13.13 -1.47
CA TYR A 131 4.03 12.39 -2.72
C TYR A 131 5.22 12.89 -3.54
N SER A 132 6.16 12.01 -3.85
CA SER A 132 7.33 12.29 -4.71
C SER A 132 6.95 12.47 -6.19
N GLY A 133 5.83 13.14 -6.49
CA GLY A 133 5.29 13.32 -7.84
C GLY A 133 4.34 12.21 -8.32
N TYR A 134 4.15 11.14 -7.55
CA TYR A 134 3.29 9.99 -7.90
C TYR A 134 1.80 10.34 -7.98
N PRO A 135 1.17 10.33 -9.18
CA PRO A 135 -0.23 10.70 -9.35
C PRO A 135 -1.21 9.72 -8.68
N ASP A 136 -0.78 8.46 -8.49
CA ASP A 136 -1.53 7.36 -7.87
C ASP A 136 -1.53 7.40 -6.32
N CYS A 137 -0.99 8.45 -5.71
CA CYS A 137 -1.10 8.72 -4.26
C CYS A 137 -2.17 9.77 -3.91
N ARG A 138 -2.75 10.44 -4.91
CA ARG A 138 -3.64 11.59 -4.71
C ARG A 138 -5.04 11.17 -4.24
N ASP A 139 -5.70 11.98 -3.42
CA ASP A 139 -7.04 11.70 -2.89
C ASP A 139 -8.06 11.42 -4.01
N TYR A 140 -8.08 12.25 -5.05
CA TYR A 140 -8.98 12.06 -6.19
C TYR A 140 -8.76 10.71 -6.90
N TYR A 141 -7.49 10.31 -7.04
CA TYR A 141 -7.14 9.01 -7.60
C TYR A 141 -7.65 7.88 -6.70
N ILE A 142 -7.42 7.95 -5.38
CA ILE A 142 -7.85 6.93 -4.43
C ILE A 142 -9.38 6.79 -4.39
N ARG A 143 -10.13 7.89 -4.44
CA ARG A 143 -11.60 7.86 -4.53
C ARG A 143 -12.07 7.21 -5.83
N THR A 144 -11.47 7.59 -6.95
CA THR A 144 -11.77 6.98 -8.26
C THR A 144 -11.45 5.48 -8.25
N LYS A 145 -10.34 5.09 -7.64
CA LYS A 145 -9.92 3.69 -7.49
C LYS A 145 -10.91 2.88 -6.65
N ALA A 146 -11.43 3.46 -5.55
CA ALA A 146 -12.45 2.81 -4.73
C ALA A 146 -13.73 2.52 -5.53
N LEU A 147 -14.18 3.47 -6.35
CA LEU A 147 -15.33 3.30 -7.24
C LEU A 147 -15.06 2.23 -8.31
N GLU A 148 -13.91 2.29 -8.99
CA GLU A 148 -13.53 1.29 -10.00
C GLU A 148 -13.51 -0.12 -9.43
N LEU A 149 -12.87 -0.31 -8.27
CA LEU A 149 -12.84 -1.61 -7.60
C LEU A 149 -14.25 -2.07 -7.22
N SER A 150 -15.10 -1.17 -6.72
CA SER A 150 -16.47 -1.51 -6.35
C SER A 150 -17.28 -2.05 -7.53
N LEU A 151 -17.15 -1.40 -8.70
CA LEU A 151 -17.79 -1.82 -9.93
C LEU A 151 -17.19 -3.13 -10.49
N GLY A 152 -15.86 -3.29 -10.40
CA GLY A 152 -15.15 -4.43 -10.96
C GLY A 152 -15.40 -5.75 -10.20
N ILE A 153 -15.64 -5.69 -8.89
CA ILE A 153 -15.89 -6.88 -8.06
C ILE A 153 -17.36 -7.04 -7.62
N ASP A 154 -18.21 -6.08 -7.99
CA ASP A 154 -19.64 -6.03 -7.66
C ASP A 154 -19.93 -6.05 -6.14
N VAL A 155 -19.12 -5.33 -5.36
CA VAL A 155 -19.24 -5.17 -3.90
C VAL A 155 -18.75 -3.77 -3.51
N PRO A 156 -19.40 -3.05 -2.57
CA PRO A 156 -18.88 -1.77 -2.08
C PRO A 156 -17.45 -1.87 -1.52
N VAL A 157 -16.53 -1.07 -2.06
CA VAL A 157 -15.14 -0.95 -1.62
C VAL A 157 -14.88 0.44 -1.06
N TYR A 158 -14.35 0.48 0.16
CA TYR A 158 -13.89 1.70 0.83
C TYR A 158 -12.37 1.66 0.98
N ILE A 159 -11.69 2.73 0.56
CA ILE A 159 -10.24 2.87 0.74
C ILE A 159 -9.97 3.96 1.77
N HIS A 160 -9.40 3.54 2.90
CA HIS A 160 -9.02 4.40 4.01
C HIS A 160 -7.57 4.85 3.84
N THR A 161 -7.34 6.16 3.92
CA THR A 161 -6.03 6.80 3.81
C THR A 161 -5.77 7.68 5.04
N PRO A 162 -5.44 7.09 6.20
CA PRO A 162 -5.34 7.82 7.48
C PRO A 162 -4.32 8.97 7.45
N LEU A 163 -3.38 8.91 6.51
CA LEU A 163 -2.28 9.84 6.35
C LEU A 163 -2.46 10.84 5.21
N MET A 164 -3.57 10.79 4.44
CA MET A 164 -3.74 11.55 3.20
C MET A 164 -3.38 13.04 3.31
N TRP A 165 -3.80 13.65 4.42
CA TRP A 165 -3.68 15.09 4.69
C TRP A 165 -2.66 15.42 5.79
N LYS A 166 -1.87 14.43 6.22
CA LYS A 166 -0.90 14.60 7.31
C LYS A 166 0.46 14.92 6.76
N ASN A 167 1.17 15.86 7.38
CA ASN A 167 2.58 16.09 7.11
C ASN A 167 3.45 15.06 7.85
N LYS A 168 4.76 15.07 7.58
CA LYS A 168 5.66 14.07 8.18
C LYS A 168 5.72 14.15 9.70
N ALA A 169 5.72 15.36 10.28
CA ALA A 169 5.73 15.54 11.74
C ALA A 169 4.48 14.95 12.40
N GLU A 170 3.31 15.16 11.79
CA GLU A 170 2.05 14.57 12.27
C GLU A 170 2.06 13.04 12.18
N THR A 171 2.64 12.47 11.11
CA THR A 171 2.79 11.02 10.99
C THR A 171 3.77 10.45 12.02
N PHE A 172 4.83 11.19 12.38
CA PHE A 172 5.73 10.81 13.47
C PHE A 172 5.04 10.83 14.84
N LEU A 173 4.28 11.89 15.15
CA LEU A 173 3.51 11.97 16.39
C LEU A 173 2.50 10.82 16.50
N MET A 174 1.80 10.51 15.41
CA MET A 174 0.90 9.35 15.40
C MET A 174 1.62 8.03 15.61
N ALA A 175 2.84 7.85 15.08
CA ALA A 175 3.63 6.66 15.33
C ALA A 175 4.00 6.55 16.82
N GLU A 176 4.42 7.65 17.43
CA GLU A 176 4.76 7.71 18.86
C GLU A 176 3.56 7.37 19.76
N GLU A 177 2.37 7.92 19.46
CA GLU A 177 1.12 7.59 20.16
C GLU A 177 0.68 6.12 19.98
N MET A 178 1.29 5.40 19.04
CA MET A 178 0.93 4.03 18.65
C MET A 178 1.93 2.96 19.14
N GLY A 179 3.05 3.37 19.76
CA GLY A 179 4.08 2.50 20.35
C GLY A 179 4.97 1.77 19.35
#